data_AF-A0A316ML08-F1
#
_entry.id   AF-A0A316ML08-F1
#
_cell.length_a   1.000
_cell.length_b   1.000
_cell.length_c   1.000
_cell.angle_alpha   90.00
_cell.angle_beta   90.00
_cell.angle_gamma   90.00
#
_symmetry.space_group_name_H-M   'P 1'
#
loop_
_entity.id
_entity.type
_entity.pdbx_description
1 polymer ?
#
loop_
_entity_poly.entity_id
_entity_poly.type
_entity_poly.pdbx_seq_one_letter_code
_entity_poly.pdbx_strand_id
1 'polypeptide(L)' 'MEQGIEQQLIAKLTDDLTYTYRSDIHDRATLEKNFRAHFETLNRVHLSDAEFSRLMDMIV' A
#
# COMPACT_ATOMS: atom_id res chain seq x y z
N MET A 1 -12.39 -19.69 16.78
CA MET A 1 -11.81 -19.90 15.44
C MET A 1 -11.52 -18.52 14.86
N GLU A 2 -10.30 -18.04 14.97
CA GLU A 2 -9.93 -16.66 14.56
C GLU A 2 -9.93 -16.48 13.04
N GLN A 3 -9.61 -17.53 12.28
CA GLN A 3 -9.58 -17.52 10.81
C GLN A 3 -10.90 -17.10 10.16
N GLY A 4 -12.05 -17.36 10.80
CA GLY A 4 -13.35 -16.97 10.27
C GLY A 4 -13.60 -15.46 10.32
N ILE A 5 -13.06 -14.76 11.32
CA ILE A 5 -13.25 -13.32 11.50
C ILE A 5 -12.39 -12.55 10.50
N GLU A 6 -11.15 -12.99 10.29
CA GLU A 6 -10.23 -12.39 9.34
C GLU A 6 -10.77 -12.45 7.91
N GLN A 7 -11.26 -13.62 7.47
CA GLN A 7 -11.82 -13.76 6.13
C GLN A 7 -13.11 -12.94 5.93
N GLN A 8 -13.97 -12.84 6.94
CA GLN A 8 -15.15 -11.98 6.87
C GLN A 8 -14.80 -10.50 6.74
N LEU A 9 -13.74 -10.05 7.44
CA LEU A 9 -13.26 -8.68 7.33
C LEU A 9 -12.67 -8.40 5.94
N ILE A 10 -11.84 -9.30 5.42
CA ILE A 10 -11.26 -9.16 4.07
C ILE A 10 -12.36 -9.12 3.00
N ALA A 11 -13.33 -10.03 3.06
CA ALA A 11 -14.46 -10.06 2.12
C ALA A 11 -15.23 -8.74 2.16
N LYS A 12 -15.59 -8.26 3.35
CA LYS A 12 -16.30 -6.97 3.49
C LYS A 12 -15.52 -5.78 2.95
N LEU A 13 -14.20 -5.76 3.14
CA LEU A 13 -13.35 -4.67 2.64
C LEU A 13 -13.16 -4.72 1.12
N THR A 14 -13.19 -5.90 0.50
CA THR A 14 -12.93 -6.08 -0.93
C THR A 14 -14.18 -6.10 -1.78
N ASP A 15 -15.27 -6.68 -1.28
CA ASP A 15 -16.54 -6.84 -1.99
C ASP A 15 -17.45 -5.61 -1.81
N ASP A 16 -17.54 -5.07 -0.58
CA ASP A 16 -18.44 -3.94 -0.28
C ASP A 16 -17.75 -2.57 -0.39
N LEU A 17 -16.42 -2.55 -0.36
CA LEU A 17 -15.61 -1.33 -0.36
C LEU A 17 -14.52 -1.41 -1.44
N THR A 18 -14.04 -0.27 -1.90
CA THR A 18 -13.05 -0.21 -3.00
C THR A 18 -11.62 -0.51 -2.55
N TYR A 19 -11.44 -1.33 -1.50
CA TYR A 19 -10.10 -1.72 -1.04
C TYR A 19 -9.59 -2.90 -1.87
N THR A 20 -8.35 -2.79 -2.33
CA THR A 20 -7.65 -3.90 -2.98
C THR A 20 -6.84 -4.67 -1.94
N TYR A 21 -7.15 -5.95 -1.73
CA TYR A 21 -6.32 -6.81 -0.90
C TYR A 21 -4.96 -7.04 -1.57
N ARG A 22 -3.88 -6.83 -0.81
CA ARG A 22 -2.49 -6.95 -1.26
C ARG A 22 -1.72 -7.94 -0.39
N SER A 23 -1.80 -9.22 -0.77
CA SER A 23 -1.05 -10.31 -0.13
C SER A 23 0.43 -10.34 -0.55
N ASP A 24 0.91 -9.37 -1.30
CA ASP A 24 2.30 -9.22 -1.74
C ASP A 24 3.10 -8.25 -0.86
N ILE A 25 2.42 -7.52 0.04
CA ILE A 25 3.04 -6.53 0.93
C ILE A 25 3.24 -7.16 2.32
N HIS A 26 4.46 -7.58 2.59
CA HIS A 26 4.83 -8.25 3.85
C HIS A 26 6.04 -7.65 4.55
N ASP A 27 6.74 -6.74 3.90
CA ASP A 27 7.92 -6.08 4.45
C ASP A 27 7.88 -4.57 4.15
N ARG A 28 8.80 -3.85 4.78
CA ARG A 28 8.89 -2.40 4.59
C ARG A 28 9.19 -2.05 3.12
N ALA A 29 10.05 -2.81 2.44
CA ALA A 29 10.43 -2.51 1.06
C ALA A 29 9.24 -2.62 0.07
N THR A 30 8.40 -3.64 0.23
CA THR A 30 7.18 -3.85 -0.54
C THR A 30 6.13 -2.78 -0.25
N LEU A 31 6.01 -2.36 1.02
CA LEU A 31 5.14 -1.25 1.41
C LEU A 31 5.60 0.08 0.81
N GLU A 32 6.89 0.40 0.89
CA GLU A 32 7.46 1.62 0.32
C GLU A 32 7.33 1.66 -1.20
N LYS A 33 7.56 0.52 -1.88
CA LYS A 33 7.35 0.40 -3.33
C LYS A 33 5.88 0.61 -3.71
N ASN A 34 4.95 0.07 -2.92
CA ASN A 34 3.52 0.30 -3.13
C ASN A 34 3.19 1.78 -3.00
N PHE A 35 3.64 2.42 -1.92
CA PHE A 35 3.45 3.84 -1.69
C PHE A 35 4.01 4.69 -2.84
N ARG A 36 5.24 4.42 -3.29
CA ARG A 36 5.85 5.10 -4.44
C ARG A 36 4.98 5.01 -5.69
N ALA A 37 4.55 3.80 -6.05
CA ALA A 37 3.75 3.59 -7.26
C ALA A 37 2.42 4.34 -7.22
N HIS A 38 1.72 4.32 -6.08
CA HIS A 38 0.48 5.06 -5.89
C HIS A 38 0.71 6.58 -5.89
N PHE A 39 1.76 7.05 -5.22
CA PHE A 39 2.11 8.46 -5.17
C PHE A 39 2.46 9.03 -6.55
N GLU A 40 3.30 8.32 -7.30
CA GLU A 40 3.68 8.68 -8.67
C GLU A 40 2.46 8.72 -9.60
N THR A 41 1.58 7.71 -9.52
CA THR A 41 0.36 7.64 -10.33
C THR A 41 -0.61 8.77 -9.99
N LEU A 42 -0.83 9.02 -8.70
CA LEU A 42 -1.77 10.04 -8.22
C LEU A 42 -1.31 11.45 -8.58
N ASN A 43 -0.01 11.73 -8.41
CA ASN A 43 0.57 13.05 -8.66
C ASN A 43 1.07 13.23 -10.10
N ARG A 44 1.06 12.15 -10.91
CA ARG A 44 1.58 12.13 -12.29
C ARG A 44 3.04 12.56 -12.37
N VAL A 45 3.85 12.08 -11.43
CA VAL A 45 5.29 12.33 -11.35
C VAL A 45 6.04 11.01 -11.38
N HIS A 46 7.32 11.05 -11.72
CA HIS A 46 8.24 9.93 -11.52
C HIS A 46 9.37 10.42 -10.62
N LEU A 47 9.50 9.80 -9.45
CA LEU A 47 10.55 10.16 -8.51
C LEU A 47 11.80 9.36 -8.84
N SER A 48 12.96 9.98 -8.75
CA SER A 48 14.23 9.25 -8.60
C SER A 48 14.33 8.64 -7.20
N ASP A 49 15.25 7.69 -7.01
CA ASP A 49 15.45 7.06 -5.71
C ASP A 49 15.85 8.09 -4.62
N ALA A 50 16.61 9.13 -4.99
CA ALA A 50 16.99 10.21 -4.08
C ALA A 50 15.79 11.10 -3.70
N GLU A 51 14.90 11.41 -4.64
CA GLU A 51 13.69 12.20 -4.37
C GLU A 51 12.71 11.41 -3.50
N PHE A 52 12.55 10.12 -3.78
CA PHE A 52 11.71 9.25 -2.98
C PHE A 52 12.24 9.11 -1.54
N SER A 53 13.55 8.95 -1.35
CA SER A 53 14.15 8.90 0.00
C SER A 53 13.85 10.17 0.80
N ARG A 54 13.99 11.35 0.17
CA ARG A 54 13.68 12.63 0.82
C ARG A 54 12.19 12.77 1.15
N LEU A 55 11.32 12.31 0.26
CA LEU A 55 9.87 12.27 0.50
C LEU A 55 9.54 11.43 1.74
N MET A 56 10.15 10.24 1.88
CA MET A 56 9.91 9.36 3.02
C MET A 56 10.42 9.95 4.33
N ASP A 57 11.58 10.61 4.31
CA ASP A 57 12.14 11.30 5.49
C ASP A 57 11.27 12.48 5.96
N MET A 58 10.43 13.05 5.09
CA MET A 58 9.51 14.14 5.45
C MET A 58 8.18 13.65 6.04
N ILE A 59 7.78 12.42 5.74
CA ILE A 59 6.47 11.87 6.13
C ILE A 59 6.56 11.01 7.40
N VAL A 60 7.71 10.36 7.64
CA VAL A 60 7.97 9.45 8.77
C VAL A 60 8.52 10.17 10.00
#